data_AF-A0A8W8K823-F1
#
_entry.id   AF-A0A8W8K823-F1
#
_cell.length_a   1.000
_cell.length_b   1.000
_cell.length_c   1.000
_cell.angle_alpha   90.00
_cell.angle_beta   90.00
_cell.angle_gamma   90.00
#
_symmetry.space_group_name_H-M   'P 1'
#
loop_
_entity.id
_entity.type
_entity.pdbx_description
1 polymer ?
#
loop_
_entity_poly.entity_id
_entity_poly.type
_entity_poly.pdbx_seq_one_letter_code
_entity_poly.pdbx_strand_id
1 'polypeptide(L)'
;DKIYLLNSWPFLVPHLKTVIEHITKKANVVYEREKIKLPLQPPQASRVRSKPARSLIDLTDDRNIFKILHLSFVWILKACGNRITETLLEGPPTEDSIIDMEKQEETEEGFCLIFSKKVNIDEVEEESSNNETAESPETAEEEGPAITNIRHLMKILGEDKFHVLAHHVVIGNQIVVQSSMASIVRSVFNALKSLLPKGCCRVIPYSHQYEESWKCNFLGLVPEVELPLHIMSDESFVLVEISLEDQKPTDTQTKEEENDDLLKRLVFKMASPTTLPEKAPNALYKMELALQNEDLTDTVVEHYLICLKEEWMNKVKVRFKFTKAGGNRTAEDTKKLMQVIGAKEEDTPLLKFWMQGLSLQYRQHILTASKSSR
;
A
#
# COMPACT_ATOMS: atom_id res chain seq x y z
N ASP A 1 -36.44 -4.92 -10.21
CA ASP A 1 -36.05 -3.58 -10.71
C ASP A 1 -36.80 -3.28 -12.00
N LYS A 2 -37.63 -2.22 -12.00
CA LYS A 2 -38.46 -1.82 -13.15
C LYS A 2 -37.60 -1.24 -14.29
N ILE A 3 -36.56 -0.48 -13.96
CA ILE A 3 -35.72 0.21 -14.93
C ILE A 3 -34.81 -0.80 -15.63
N TYR A 4 -34.22 -1.74 -14.87
CA TYR A 4 -33.42 -2.82 -15.43
C TYR A 4 -34.20 -3.67 -16.45
N LEU A 5 -35.48 -3.98 -16.17
CA LEU A 5 -36.32 -4.76 -17.10
C LEU A 5 -36.62 -3.98 -18.38
N LEU A 6 -36.94 -2.68 -18.29
CA LEU A 6 -37.16 -1.81 -19.45
C LEU A 6 -35.90 -1.70 -20.31
N ASN A 7 -34.73 -1.52 -19.69
CA ASN A 7 -33.45 -1.47 -20.38
C ASN A 7 -33.03 -2.84 -20.95
N SER A 8 -33.57 -3.93 -20.42
CA SER A 8 -33.35 -5.30 -20.91
C SER A 8 -34.34 -5.74 -21.98
N TRP A 9 -35.38 -4.94 -22.25
CA TRP A 9 -36.38 -5.22 -23.29
C TRP A 9 -35.80 -5.50 -24.68
N PRO A 10 -34.89 -4.67 -25.26
CA PRO A 10 -34.33 -4.94 -26.58
C PRO A 10 -33.46 -6.21 -26.64
N PHE A 11 -32.99 -6.70 -25.49
CA PHE A 11 -32.27 -7.96 -25.39
C PHE A 11 -33.23 -9.15 -25.19
N LEU A 12 -34.20 -9.04 -24.29
CA LEU A 12 -35.11 -10.13 -23.95
C LEU A 12 -36.05 -10.50 -25.10
N VAL A 13 -36.57 -9.51 -25.82
CA VAL A 13 -37.58 -9.73 -26.86
C VAL A 13 -37.05 -10.60 -28.02
N PRO A 14 -35.88 -10.32 -28.63
CA PRO A 14 -35.35 -11.18 -29.69
C PRO A 14 -35.06 -12.61 -29.21
N HIS A 15 -34.47 -12.78 -28.02
CA HIS A 15 -34.09 -14.10 -27.52
C HIS A 15 -35.31 -14.94 -27.13
N LEU A 16 -36.33 -14.34 -26.52
CA LEU A 16 -37.61 -15.02 -26.28
C LEU A 16 -38.34 -15.33 -27.59
N LYS A 17 -38.27 -14.45 -28.58
CA LYS A 17 -38.84 -14.70 -29.92
C LYS A 17 -38.18 -15.92 -30.58
N THR A 18 -36.87 -16.08 -30.49
CA THR A 18 -36.16 -17.27 -30.99
C THR A 18 -36.66 -18.55 -30.32
N VAL A 19 -36.89 -18.53 -29.00
CA VAL A 19 -37.45 -19.67 -28.26
C VAL A 19 -38.88 -19.98 -28.74
N ILE A 20 -39.71 -18.95 -28.92
CA ILE A 20 -41.08 -19.09 -29.43
C ILE A 20 -41.09 -19.66 -30.86
N GLU A 21 -40.25 -19.14 -31.75
CA GLU A 21 -40.12 -19.61 -33.13
C GLU A 21 -39.69 -21.08 -33.19
N HIS A 22 -38.75 -21.49 -32.33
CA HIS A 22 -38.31 -22.89 -32.23
C HIS A 22 -39.44 -23.83 -31.78
N ILE A 23 -40.22 -23.46 -30.76
CA ILE A 23 -41.36 -24.26 -30.29
C ILE A 23 -42.46 -24.30 -31.36
N THR A 24 -42.78 -23.16 -31.95
CA THR A 24 -43.83 -23.01 -32.96
C THR A 24 -43.50 -23.82 -34.22
N LYS A 25 -42.24 -23.83 -34.65
CA LYS A 25 -41.78 -24.64 -35.79
C LYS A 25 -42.00 -26.13 -35.54
N LYS A 26 -41.66 -26.64 -34.35
CA LYS A 26 -41.89 -28.05 -34.00
C LYS A 26 -43.38 -28.39 -33.92
N ALA A 27 -44.17 -27.53 -33.31
CA ALA A 27 -45.62 -27.71 -33.22
C ALA A 27 -46.31 -27.71 -34.60
N ASN A 28 -45.88 -26.84 -35.52
CA ASN A 28 -46.43 -26.77 -36.88
C ASN A 28 -46.17 -28.05 -37.68
N VAL A 29 -45.03 -28.71 -37.48
CA VAL A 29 -44.73 -30.00 -38.13
C VAL A 29 -45.71 -31.09 -37.68
N VAL A 30 -46.01 -31.14 -36.38
CA VAL A 30 -46.99 -32.09 -35.83
C VAL A 30 -48.40 -31.75 -36.32
N TYR A 31 -48.75 -30.45 -36.32
CA TYR A 31 -50.05 -29.98 -36.78
C TYR A 31 -50.33 -30.35 -38.25
N GLU A 32 -49.41 -30.07 -39.17
CA GLU A 32 -49.60 -30.43 -40.58
C GLU A 32 -49.64 -31.95 -40.77
N ARG A 33 -48.85 -32.72 -40.00
CA ARG A 33 -48.90 -34.20 -40.01
C ARG A 33 -50.25 -34.74 -39.54
N GLU A 34 -50.83 -34.16 -38.49
CA GLU A 34 -52.15 -34.56 -37.98
C GLU A 34 -53.27 -34.14 -38.95
N LYS A 35 -53.16 -32.96 -39.55
CA LYS A 35 -54.10 -32.43 -40.55
C LYS A 35 -54.18 -33.29 -41.81
N ILE A 36 -53.05 -33.81 -42.30
CA ILE A 36 -53.02 -34.75 -43.45
C ILE A 36 -53.76 -36.05 -43.12
N LYS A 37 -53.74 -36.50 -41.86
CA LYS A 37 -54.42 -37.74 -41.43
C LYS A 37 -55.92 -37.58 -41.21
N LEU A 38 -56.44 -36.36 -41.06
CA LEU A 38 -57.86 -36.04 -40.85
C LEU A 38 -58.36 -35.01 -41.88
N PRO A 39 -58.65 -35.40 -43.15
CA PRO A 39 -59.06 -34.46 -44.20
C PRO A 39 -60.51 -33.94 -44.09
N LEU A 40 -61.30 -34.34 -43.09
CA LEU A 40 -62.74 -34.05 -42.97
C LEU A 40 -63.10 -33.42 -41.62
N GLN A 41 -62.61 -32.22 -41.32
CA GLN A 41 -63.29 -31.35 -40.36
C GLN A 41 -62.97 -29.88 -40.63
N PRO A 42 -63.94 -29.05 -41.08
CA PRO A 42 -63.73 -27.60 -41.15
C PRO A 42 -63.58 -27.03 -39.72
N PRO A 43 -62.82 -25.94 -39.54
CA PRO A 43 -62.62 -25.33 -38.24
C PRO A 43 -63.94 -24.74 -37.76
N GLN A 44 -64.65 -25.44 -36.87
CA GLN A 44 -65.75 -24.83 -36.15
C GLN A 44 -65.16 -23.79 -35.19
N ALA A 45 -65.37 -22.51 -35.53
CA ALA A 45 -65.18 -21.43 -34.60
C ALA A 45 -66.01 -21.70 -33.33
N SER A 46 -65.30 -21.95 -32.24
CA SER A 46 -65.69 -21.68 -30.86
C SER A 46 -67.14 -22.01 -30.47
N ARG A 47 -67.35 -23.21 -29.92
CA ARG A 47 -68.03 -23.31 -28.63
C ARG A 47 -67.05 -23.86 -27.62
N VAL A 48 -66.79 -23.04 -26.60
CA VAL A 48 -65.99 -23.30 -25.42
C VAL A 48 -66.50 -24.55 -24.69
N ARG A 49 -66.13 -25.73 -25.17
CA ARG A 49 -65.94 -26.90 -24.33
C ARG A 49 -64.44 -27.01 -24.16
N SER A 50 -63.96 -26.68 -22.96
CA SER A 50 -62.56 -26.79 -22.57
C SER A 50 -62.10 -28.23 -22.78
N LYS A 51 -61.57 -28.53 -23.96
CA LYS A 51 -60.82 -29.76 -24.18
C LYS A 51 -59.55 -29.60 -23.33
N PRO A 52 -59.14 -30.61 -22.55
CA PRO A 52 -57.93 -30.52 -21.75
C PRO A 52 -56.76 -30.19 -22.68
N ALA A 53 -55.93 -29.23 -22.27
CA ALA A 53 -54.72 -28.87 -23.02
C ALA A 53 -53.82 -30.10 -23.12
N ARG A 54 -53.37 -30.44 -24.33
CA ARG A 54 -52.39 -31.50 -24.55
C ARG A 54 -51.03 -31.08 -24.00
N SER A 55 -50.23 -32.06 -23.58
CA SER A 55 -48.86 -31.80 -23.12
C SER A 55 -48.02 -31.20 -24.25
N LEU A 56 -47.07 -30.33 -23.88
CA LEU A 56 -46.13 -29.75 -24.85
C LEU A 56 -45.27 -30.83 -25.54
N ILE A 57 -45.01 -31.95 -24.86
CA ILE A 57 -44.31 -33.11 -25.44
C ILE A 57 -45.11 -33.70 -26.60
N ASP A 58 -46.44 -33.83 -26.43
CA ASP A 58 -47.33 -34.39 -27.44
C ASP A 58 -47.54 -33.43 -28.62
N LEU A 59 -47.57 -32.12 -28.33
CA LEU A 59 -47.75 -31.07 -29.35
C LEU A 59 -46.51 -30.87 -30.22
N THR A 60 -45.32 -31.16 -29.70
CA THR A 60 -44.05 -30.94 -30.42
C THR A 60 -43.35 -32.24 -30.83
N ASP A 61 -43.86 -33.39 -30.41
CA ASP A 61 -43.28 -34.73 -30.63
C ASP A 61 -41.81 -34.81 -30.14
N ASP A 62 -41.48 -34.05 -29.08
CA ASP A 62 -40.12 -33.93 -28.55
C ASP A 62 -40.09 -34.21 -27.04
N ARG A 63 -39.48 -35.34 -26.66
CA ARG A 63 -39.31 -35.77 -25.26
C ARG A 63 -38.35 -34.88 -24.47
N ASN A 64 -37.46 -34.14 -25.14
CA ASN A 64 -36.45 -33.29 -24.51
C ASN A 64 -36.83 -31.80 -24.53
N ILE A 65 -38.05 -31.43 -24.94
CA ILE A 65 -38.47 -30.03 -25.06
C ILE A 65 -38.26 -29.22 -23.77
N PHE A 66 -38.53 -29.82 -22.61
CA PHE A 66 -38.32 -29.19 -21.31
C PHE A 66 -36.84 -28.97 -20.97
N LYS A 67 -35.94 -29.87 -21.41
CA LYS A 67 -34.49 -29.70 -21.24
C LYS A 67 -33.98 -28.53 -22.08
N ILE A 68 -34.47 -28.43 -23.33
CA ILE A 68 -34.11 -27.34 -24.25
C ILE A 68 -34.64 -26.00 -23.75
N LEU A 69 -35.88 -25.97 -23.25
CA LEU A 69 -36.48 -24.79 -22.63
C LEU A 69 -35.69 -24.33 -21.41
N HIS A 70 -35.37 -25.26 -20.50
CA HIS A 70 -34.59 -24.96 -19.32
C HIS A 70 -33.21 -24.39 -19.69
N LEU A 71 -32.49 -25.02 -20.62
CA LEU A 71 -31.20 -24.52 -21.10
C LEU A 71 -31.31 -23.13 -21.71
N SER A 72 -32.36 -22.89 -22.50
CA SER A 72 -32.61 -21.60 -23.15
C SER A 72 -32.90 -20.52 -22.11
N PHE A 73 -33.71 -20.80 -21.09
CA PHE A 73 -34.00 -19.84 -20.03
C PHE A 73 -32.79 -19.57 -19.13
N VAL A 74 -32.04 -20.60 -18.74
CA VAL A 74 -30.79 -20.42 -17.97
C VAL A 74 -29.77 -19.60 -18.75
N TRP A 75 -29.63 -19.86 -20.05
CA TRP A 75 -28.74 -19.09 -20.90
C TRP A 75 -29.20 -17.63 -21.05
N ILE A 76 -30.49 -17.38 -21.28
CA ILE A 76 -31.05 -16.01 -21.35
C ILE A 76 -30.83 -15.27 -20.03
N LEU A 77 -31.04 -15.92 -18.88
CA LEU A 77 -30.83 -15.32 -17.56
C LEU A 77 -29.35 -14.95 -17.36
N LYS A 78 -28.42 -15.87 -17.67
CA LYS A 78 -26.98 -15.61 -17.57
C LYS A 78 -26.52 -14.50 -18.50
N ALA A 79 -26.95 -14.54 -19.76
CA ALA A 79 -26.60 -13.54 -20.76
C ALA A 79 -27.21 -12.16 -20.46
N CYS A 80 -28.44 -12.11 -19.91
CA CYS A 80 -29.06 -10.87 -19.45
C CYS A 80 -28.30 -10.27 -18.26
N GLY A 81 -27.88 -11.11 -17.30
CA GLY A 81 -27.10 -10.70 -16.14
C GLY A 81 -25.73 -10.13 -16.52
N ASN A 82 -25.02 -10.82 -17.43
CA ASN A 82 -23.66 -10.42 -17.84
C ASN A 82 -23.62 -9.30 -18.90
N ARG A 83 -24.77 -8.77 -19.32
CA ARG A 83 -24.84 -7.78 -20.41
C ARG A 83 -24.33 -6.41 -19.99
N ILE A 84 -24.59 -6.03 -18.74
CA ILE A 84 -24.19 -4.73 -18.19
C ILE A 84 -23.19 -5.01 -17.09
N THR A 85 -21.91 -4.87 -17.43
CA THR A 85 -20.81 -4.93 -16.47
C THR A 85 -20.33 -3.52 -16.23
N GLU A 86 -20.30 -3.11 -14.97
CA GLU A 86 -19.70 -1.84 -14.58
C GLU A 86 -18.18 -1.99 -14.57
N THR A 87 -17.48 -1.10 -15.27
CA THR A 87 -16.02 -1.00 -15.21
C THR A 87 -15.67 0.28 -14.46
N LEU A 88 -15.48 0.15 -13.15
CA LEU A 88 -15.00 1.25 -12.32
C LEU A 88 -13.49 1.36 -12.49
N LEU A 89 -13.03 2.53 -12.93
CA LEU A 89 -11.62 2.86 -12.93
C LEU A 89 -11.30 3.52 -11.59
N GLU A 90 -10.59 2.80 -10.74
CA GLU A 90 -10.04 3.36 -9.51
C GLU A 90 -8.82 4.23 -9.84
N GLY A 91 -8.54 5.19 -8.95
CA GLY A 91 -7.32 6.00 -9.06
C GLY A 91 -6.06 5.12 -8.94
N PRO A 92 -4.90 5.60 -9.40
CA PRO A 92 -3.66 4.86 -9.20
C PRO A 92 -3.40 4.67 -7.69
N PRO A 93 -2.92 3.49 -7.26
CA PRO A 93 -2.57 3.26 -5.86
C PRO A 93 -1.45 4.20 -5.41
N THR A 94 -1.42 4.49 -4.12
CA THR A 94 -0.34 5.27 -3.50
C THR A 94 0.96 4.48 -3.51
N GLU A 95 2.12 5.15 -3.41
CA GLU A 95 3.41 4.44 -3.39
C GLU A 95 3.50 3.45 -2.23
N ASP A 96 3.02 3.82 -1.05
CA ASP A 96 3.05 2.94 0.12
C ASP A 96 2.24 1.66 -0.14
N SER A 97 1.08 1.76 -0.82
CA SER A 97 0.28 0.59 -1.20
C SER A 97 0.99 -0.29 -2.24
N ILE A 98 1.68 0.31 -3.21
CA ILE A 98 2.46 -0.46 -4.21
C ILE A 98 3.62 -1.19 -3.51
N ILE A 99 4.30 -0.53 -2.58
CA ILE A 99 5.41 -1.11 -1.82
C ILE A 99 4.91 -2.25 -0.94
N ASP A 100 3.75 -2.10 -0.30
CA ASP A 100 3.13 -3.18 0.47
C ASP A 100 2.81 -4.37 -0.45
N MET A 101 2.24 -4.12 -1.64
CA MET A 101 2.02 -5.18 -2.63
C MET A 101 3.32 -5.85 -3.10
N GLU A 102 4.39 -5.09 -3.35
CA GLU A 102 5.71 -5.64 -3.73
C GLU A 102 6.31 -6.53 -2.62
N LYS A 103 6.05 -6.19 -1.36
CA LYS A 103 6.45 -7.02 -0.21
C LYS A 103 5.56 -8.24 -0.04
N GLN A 104 4.30 -8.13 -0.45
CA GLN A 104 3.26 -9.15 -0.30
C GLN A 104 3.08 -10.03 -1.53
N GLU A 105 3.78 -9.83 -2.65
CA GLU A 105 3.58 -10.62 -3.87
C GLU A 105 3.77 -12.13 -3.61
N GLU A 106 2.63 -12.80 -3.42
CA GLU A 106 2.46 -14.22 -3.18
C GLU A 106 2.85 -14.98 -4.45
N THR A 107 3.66 -16.03 -4.29
CA THR A 107 3.69 -17.07 -5.31
C THR A 107 2.30 -17.70 -5.42
N GLU A 108 1.89 -18.13 -6.62
CA GLU A 108 0.61 -18.84 -6.87
C GLU A 108 0.42 -20.13 -6.01
N GLU A 109 1.38 -20.47 -5.16
CA GLU A 109 1.42 -21.62 -4.25
C GLU A 109 1.25 -21.28 -2.76
N GLY A 110 0.97 -20.02 -2.38
CA GLY A 110 0.68 -19.65 -0.99
C GLY A 110 1.89 -19.63 -0.04
N PHE A 111 3.10 -19.51 -0.59
CA PHE A 111 4.32 -19.25 0.18
C PHE A 111 4.78 -17.80 0.02
N CYS A 112 5.08 -17.13 1.13
CA CYS A 112 5.68 -15.78 1.13
C CYS A 112 7.15 -15.87 0.67
N LEU A 113 7.44 -15.41 -0.55
CA LEU A 113 8.82 -15.14 -0.98
C LEU A 113 9.20 -13.72 -0.58
N ILE A 114 10.00 -13.58 0.48
CA ILE A 114 10.65 -12.31 0.79
C ILE A 114 11.75 -12.12 -0.25
N PHE A 115 11.59 -11.16 -1.16
CA PHE A 115 12.67 -10.78 -2.09
C PHE A 115 13.83 -10.13 -1.32
N SER A 116 14.78 -10.94 -0.84
CA SER A 116 16.12 -10.45 -0.55
C SER A 116 16.77 -10.07 -1.88
N LYS A 117 16.79 -8.78 -2.18
CA LYS A 117 17.34 -8.18 -3.40
C LYS A 117 18.72 -8.73 -3.73
N LYS A 118 18.83 -9.64 -4.70
CA LYS A 118 20.08 -9.91 -5.42
C LYS A 118 20.29 -8.80 -6.44
N VAL A 119 21.17 -7.87 -6.11
CA VAL A 119 21.75 -6.96 -7.09
C VAL A 119 22.82 -7.75 -7.86
N ASN A 120 22.58 -8.02 -9.15
CA ASN A 120 23.65 -8.44 -10.05
C ASN A 120 24.58 -7.24 -10.31
N ILE A 121 25.78 -7.29 -9.71
CA ILE A 121 26.98 -6.65 -10.22
C ILE A 121 28.01 -7.78 -10.27
N ASP A 122 28.48 -8.11 -11.46
CA ASP A 122 29.48 -9.15 -11.70
C ASP A 122 30.80 -8.82 -10.98
N GLU A 123 31.43 -9.88 -10.47
CA GLU A 123 32.84 -10.02 -10.03
C GLU A 123 33.30 -9.26 -8.78
N VAL A 124 33.22 -9.90 -7.61
CA VAL A 124 34.38 -10.44 -6.84
C VAL A 124 33.84 -11.49 -5.86
N GLU A 125 34.40 -12.70 -5.93
CA GLU A 125 34.22 -13.80 -4.98
C GLU A 125 34.83 -13.44 -3.62
N GLU A 126 34.08 -13.59 -2.52
CA GLU A 126 34.49 -14.34 -1.32
C GLU A 126 33.44 -14.21 -0.19
N GLU A 127 32.94 -15.39 0.20
CA GLU A 127 32.50 -15.81 1.54
C GLU A 127 31.34 -15.07 2.28
N SER A 128 30.16 -15.67 2.12
CA SER A 128 29.37 -16.26 3.20
C SER A 128 29.23 -15.50 4.54
N SER A 129 28.08 -14.86 4.74
CA SER A 129 27.32 -15.02 6.00
C SER A 129 25.87 -14.61 5.82
N ASN A 130 24.99 -15.55 6.12
CA ASN A 130 23.54 -15.40 6.18
C ASN A 130 23.15 -14.19 7.04
N ASN A 131 22.25 -13.35 6.56
CA ASN A 131 21.31 -12.64 7.44
C ASN A 131 20.00 -12.42 6.68
N GLU A 132 19.13 -13.40 6.86
CA GLU A 132 17.73 -13.40 6.47
C GLU A 132 17.05 -12.18 7.10
N THR A 133 16.52 -11.28 6.28
CA THR A 133 15.47 -10.36 6.72
C THR A 133 14.16 -11.12 6.68
N ALA A 134 14.04 -12.11 7.56
CA ALA A 134 12.77 -12.69 7.90
C ALA A 134 12.05 -11.67 8.78
N GLU A 135 10.92 -11.14 8.32
CA GLU A 135 9.84 -10.75 9.23
C GLU A 135 9.48 -12.02 10.01
N SER A 136 10.20 -12.20 11.12
CA SER A 136 9.92 -13.26 12.07
C SER A 136 8.73 -12.81 12.92
N PRO A 137 7.84 -13.75 13.24
CA PRO A 137 6.55 -13.50 13.85
C PRO A 137 6.73 -12.78 15.18
N GLU A 138 5.70 -12.04 15.57
CA GLU A 138 5.33 -11.67 16.95
C GLU A 138 6.19 -12.39 18.00
N THR A 139 7.36 -11.83 18.28
CA THR A 139 8.29 -12.37 19.27
C THR A 139 8.12 -11.49 20.48
N ALA A 140 7.39 -12.04 21.44
CA ALA A 140 7.17 -11.61 22.82
C ALA A 140 6.98 -10.09 22.98
N GLU A 141 5.75 -9.69 23.29
CA GLU A 141 5.47 -8.39 23.90
C GLU A 141 6.29 -8.27 25.20
N GLU A 142 7.48 -7.69 25.11
CA GLU A 142 8.13 -7.10 26.27
C GLU A 142 7.26 -5.90 26.67
N GLU A 143 6.39 -6.12 27.64
CA GLU A 143 5.61 -5.08 28.31
C GLU A 143 6.58 -4.02 28.85
N GLY A 144 6.64 -2.89 28.16
CA GLY A 144 7.51 -1.78 28.52
C GLY A 144 6.98 -0.45 28.00
N PRO A 145 7.54 0.67 28.45
CA PRO A 145 7.10 2.00 28.07
C PRO A 145 7.18 2.18 26.55
N ALA A 146 6.01 2.44 25.94
CA ALA A 146 5.87 2.59 24.50
C ALA A 146 5.43 4.01 24.16
N ILE A 147 6.16 4.64 23.25
CA ILE A 147 5.75 5.91 22.65
C ILE A 147 4.60 5.65 21.69
N THR A 148 3.45 6.26 21.99
CA THR A 148 2.20 6.08 21.24
C THR A 148 2.23 6.77 19.89
N ASN A 149 2.55 8.07 19.87
CA ASN A 149 2.46 8.93 18.68
C ASN A 149 3.71 9.81 18.50
N ILE A 150 3.91 10.30 17.26
CA ILE A 150 5.02 11.22 16.95
C ILE A 150 4.93 12.54 17.74
N ARG A 151 3.71 13.02 18.05
CA ARG A 151 3.51 14.17 18.94
C ARG A 151 3.98 13.89 20.36
N HIS A 152 3.79 12.66 20.84
CA HIS A 152 4.29 12.24 22.16
C HIS A 152 5.82 12.24 22.17
N LEU A 153 6.47 11.73 21.11
CA LEU A 153 7.93 11.80 20.96
C LEU A 153 8.44 13.26 20.98
N MET A 154 7.75 14.17 20.28
CA MET A 154 8.11 15.59 20.26
C MET A 154 8.02 16.23 21.66
N LYS A 155 6.97 15.90 22.44
CA LYS A 155 6.80 16.40 23.81
C LYS A 155 7.88 15.88 24.76
N ILE A 156 8.33 14.65 24.59
CA ILE A 156 9.37 14.04 25.43
C ILE A 156 10.76 14.62 25.10
N LEU A 157 11.11 14.74 23.83
CA LEU A 157 12.44 15.23 23.41
C LEU A 157 12.56 16.75 23.57
N GLY A 158 11.45 17.49 23.46
CA GLY A 158 11.44 18.94 23.31
C GLY A 158 11.65 19.36 21.84
N GLU A 159 11.21 20.57 21.51
CA GLU A 159 11.12 21.05 20.12
C GLU A 159 12.48 21.10 19.42
N ASP A 160 13.51 21.66 20.06
CA ASP A 160 14.83 21.84 19.44
C ASP A 160 15.51 20.49 19.12
N LYS A 161 15.46 19.55 20.07
CA LYS A 161 16.05 18.21 19.89
C LYS A 161 15.24 17.41 18.87
N PHE A 162 13.91 17.50 18.92
CA PHE A 162 13.05 16.83 17.95
C PHE A 162 13.31 17.34 16.53
N HIS A 163 13.47 18.66 16.35
CA HIS A 163 13.81 19.26 15.07
C HIS A 163 15.10 18.67 14.48
N VAL A 164 16.14 18.56 15.32
CA VAL A 164 17.42 17.96 14.93
C VAL A 164 17.24 16.52 14.48
N LEU A 165 16.52 15.71 15.26
CA LEU A 165 16.27 14.31 14.96
C LEU A 165 15.44 14.17 13.66
N ALA A 166 14.34 14.89 13.55
CA ALA A 166 13.43 14.83 12.42
C ALA A 166 14.09 15.31 11.11
N HIS A 167 15.01 16.26 11.18
CA HIS A 167 15.81 16.68 10.03
C HIS A 167 16.68 15.54 9.49
N HIS A 168 17.37 14.82 10.38
CA HIS A 168 18.19 13.67 10.00
C HIS A 168 17.34 12.52 9.45
N VAL A 169 16.16 12.29 10.03
CA VAL A 169 15.18 11.31 9.53
C VAL A 169 14.76 11.63 8.10
N VAL A 170 14.30 12.85 7.84
CA VAL A 170 13.73 13.24 6.55
C VAL A 170 14.78 13.27 5.43
N ILE A 171 16.04 13.57 5.75
CA ILE A 171 17.17 13.55 4.81
C ILE A 171 17.70 12.13 4.58
N GLY A 172 17.44 11.20 5.50
CA GLY A 172 17.88 9.81 5.39
C GLY A 172 19.28 9.54 5.93
N ASN A 173 19.73 10.36 6.87
CA ASN A 173 20.94 10.09 7.64
C ASN A 173 20.70 8.90 8.57
N GLN A 174 21.77 8.28 9.06
CA GLN A 174 21.65 7.13 9.95
C GLN A 174 21.28 7.59 11.36
N ILE A 175 20.26 6.97 11.92
CA ILE A 175 19.76 7.23 13.27
C ILE A 175 20.08 6.02 14.11
N VAL A 176 20.95 6.23 15.09
CA VAL A 176 21.37 5.20 16.03
C VAL A 176 20.73 5.50 17.37
N VAL A 177 19.94 4.55 17.88
CA VAL A 177 19.31 4.65 19.19
C VAL A 177 19.93 3.61 20.11
N GLN A 178 20.64 4.06 21.13
CA GLN A 178 21.21 3.21 22.16
C GLN A 178 20.30 3.20 23.39
N SER A 179 19.83 2.02 23.79
CA SER A 179 19.03 1.86 25.00
C SER A 179 19.13 0.45 25.55
N SER A 180 19.02 0.31 26.87
CA SER A 180 18.87 -0.99 27.54
C SER A 180 17.50 -1.64 27.29
N MET A 181 16.51 -0.87 26.82
CA MET A 181 15.13 -1.35 26.63
C MET A 181 14.77 -1.42 25.14
N ALA A 182 14.57 -2.63 24.62
CA ALA A 182 14.23 -2.84 23.21
C ALA A 182 12.82 -2.32 22.84
N SER A 183 11.87 -2.36 23.78
CA SER A 183 10.49 -1.87 23.61
C SER A 183 10.44 -0.37 23.29
N ILE A 184 11.20 0.47 24.02
CA ILE A 184 11.29 1.91 23.76
C ILE A 184 11.87 2.16 22.37
N VAL A 185 12.98 1.49 22.03
CA VAL A 185 13.65 1.66 20.73
C VAL A 185 12.68 1.35 19.58
N ARG A 186 11.94 0.24 19.68
CA ARG A 186 10.91 -0.13 18.70
C ARG A 186 9.82 0.92 18.61
N SER A 187 9.36 1.47 19.74
CA SER A 187 8.32 2.51 19.76
C SER A 187 8.79 3.85 19.16
N VAL A 188 10.03 4.27 19.43
CA VAL A 188 10.67 5.45 18.81
C VAL A 188 10.73 5.27 17.30
N PHE A 189 11.18 4.11 16.82
CA PHE A 189 11.23 3.86 15.37
C PHE A 189 9.84 3.82 14.74
N ASN A 190 8.83 3.28 15.41
CA ASN A 190 7.46 3.31 14.89
C ASN A 190 6.92 4.74 14.77
N ALA A 191 7.19 5.59 15.76
CA ALA A 191 6.86 7.01 15.68
C ALA A 191 7.62 7.71 14.53
N LEU A 192 8.94 7.51 14.42
CA LEU A 192 9.77 8.15 13.38
C LEU A 192 9.45 7.68 11.96
N LYS A 193 9.06 6.41 11.78
CA LYS A 193 8.59 5.87 10.49
C LYS A 193 7.40 6.65 9.94
N SER A 194 6.55 7.24 10.80
CA SER A 194 5.40 8.02 10.35
C SER A 194 5.80 9.24 9.49
N LEU A 195 7.00 9.78 9.69
CA LEU A 195 7.55 10.92 8.95
C LEU A 195 8.08 10.55 7.56
N LEU A 196 8.35 9.26 7.31
CA LEU A 196 8.94 8.79 6.07
C LEU A 196 7.95 7.95 5.23
N PRO A 197 8.14 7.91 3.90
CA PRO A 197 7.52 6.91 3.04
C PRO A 197 8.04 5.51 3.38
N LYS A 198 7.20 4.47 3.24
CA LYS A 198 7.56 3.10 3.65
C LYS A 198 8.81 2.57 2.94
N GLY A 199 9.00 2.94 1.67
CA GLY A 199 10.15 2.52 0.86
C GLY A 199 11.49 3.16 1.25
N CYS A 200 11.46 4.21 2.07
CA CYS A 200 12.67 4.88 2.56
C CYS A 200 13.18 4.31 3.89
N CYS A 201 12.40 3.44 4.55
CA CYS A 201 12.72 2.91 5.87
C CYS A 201 13.41 1.54 5.79
N ARG A 202 14.63 1.45 6.33
CA ARG A 202 15.41 0.23 6.54
C ARG A 202 15.79 0.13 8.01
N VAL A 203 15.02 -0.64 8.76
CA VAL A 203 15.09 -0.66 10.23
C VAL A 203 15.70 -1.95 10.72
N ILE A 204 16.74 -1.84 11.54
CA ILE A 204 17.25 -2.92 12.39
C ILE A 204 16.80 -2.60 13.82
N PRO A 205 15.82 -3.33 14.37
CA PRO A 205 15.15 -2.94 15.61
C PRO A 205 16.06 -2.96 16.82
N TYR A 206 16.94 -3.95 16.93
CA TYR A 206 17.90 -4.09 18.03
C TYR A 206 19.05 -5.01 17.61
N SER A 207 20.28 -4.53 17.71
CA SER A 207 21.50 -5.26 17.33
C SER A 207 22.56 -5.17 18.43
N HIS A 208 23.36 -6.23 18.55
CA HIS A 208 24.53 -6.30 19.44
C HIS A 208 25.82 -5.81 18.76
N GLN A 209 25.74 -5.43 17.48
CA GLN A 209 26.86 -4.94 16.70
C GLN A 209 26.44 -3.72 15.89
N TYR A 210 27.37 -2.80 15.69
CA TYR A 210 27.16 -1.67 14.81
C TYR A 210 26.95 -2.14 13.37
N GLU A 211 25.96 -1.54 12.69
CA GLU A 211 25.67 -1.81 11.29
C GLU A 211 25.77 -0.52 10.48
N GLU A 212 26.29 -0.64 9.27
CA GLU A 212 26.61 0.52 8.42
C GLU A 212 25.37 1.19 7.79
N SER A 213 25.53 2.46 7.42
CA SER A 213 24.46 3.30 6.84
C SER A 213 23.84 2.79 5.54
N TRP A 214 24.57 1.97 4.78
CA TRP A 214 24.05 1.36 3.55
C TRP A 214 23.06 0.21 3.82
N LYS A 215 23.21 -0.49 4.96
CA LYS A 215 22.31 -1.56 5.39
C LYS A 215 21.04 -1.00 6.00
N CYS A 216 21.18 -0.05 6.93
CA CYS A 216 20.06 0.48 7.70
C CYS A 216 20.17 1.99 7.91
N ASN A 217 19.03 2.67 7.90
CA ASN A 217 18.94 4.06 8.32
C ASN A 217 18.45 4.20 9.76
N PHE A 218 17.74 3.20 10.28
CA PHE A 218 17.37 3.13 11.70
C PHE A 218 18.06 1.93 12.33
N LEU A 219 18.89 2.18 13.35
CA LEU A 219 19.68 1.17 14.04
C LEU A 219 19.45 1.26 15.54
N GLY A 220 18.86 0.21 16.13
CA GLY A 220 18.81 0.04 17.57
C GLY A 220 20.06 -0.68 18.08
N LEU A 221 20.71 -0.16 19.12
CA LEU A 221 21.91 -0.75 19.71
C LEU A 221 21.77 -0.96 21.22
N VAL A 222 22.48 -1.99 21.70
CA VAL A 222 22.76 -2.17 23.12
C VAL A 222 23.74 -1.09 23.60
N PRO A 223 23.61 -0.56 24.83
CA PRO A 223 24.49 0.51 25.33
C PRO A 223 25.97 0.11 25.43
N GLU A 224 26.29 -1.18 25.45
CA GLU A 224 27.66 -1.70 25.58
C GLU A 224 28.47 -1.63 24.27
N VAL A 225 27.83 -1.30 23.14
CA VAL A 225 28.47 -1.28 21.82
C VAL A 225 29.12 0.07 21.57
N GLU A 226 30.44 0.09 21.46
CA GLU A 226 31.18 1.29 21.06
C GLU A 226 31.04 1.55 19.55
N LEU A 227 30.79 2.82 19.20
CA LEU A 227 30.71 3.25 17.81
C LEU A 227 32.11 3.36 17.20
N PRO A 228 32.33 2.88 15.97
CA PRO A 228 33.61 3.03 15.30
C PRO A 228 34.03 4.51 15.16
N LEU A 229 35.30 4.81 15.43
CA LEU A 229 35.88 6.17 15.41
C LEU A 229 35.73 6.91 14.07
N HIS A 230 35.67 6.16 12.96
CA HIS A 230 35.50 6.74 11.63
C HIS A 230 34.10 7.33 11.42
N ILE A 231 33.11 6.86 12.18
CA ILE A 231 31.71 7.29 12.12
C ILE A 231 31.51 8.50 12.99
N MET A 232 32.12 8.51 14.18
CA MET A 232 32.19 9.72 15.03
C MET A 232 32.83 10.91 14.33
N SER A 233 33.66 10.64 13.31
CA SER A 233 34.28 11.65 12.44
C SER A 233 33.44 11.98 11.20
N ASP A 234 32.43 11.17 10.88
CA ASP A 234 31.57 11.31 9.72
C ASP A 234 30.35 12.17 10.06
N GLU A 235 29.94 13.03 9.13
CA GLU A 235 28.98 14.12 9.36
C GLU A 235 27.50 13.66 9.26
N SER A 236 27.26 12.36 9.08
CA SER A 236 25.98 11.84 8.57
C SER A 236 25.24 10.86 9.51
N PHE A 237 25.47 10.94 10.82
CA PHE A 237 24.73 10.15 11.82
C PHE A 237 24.20 10.99 12.99
N VAL A 238 23.12 10.51 13.62
CA VAL A 238 22.64 11.02 14.92
C VAL A 238 22.62 9.89 15.92
N LEU A 239 23.22 10.12 17.07
CA LEU A 239 23.15 9.23 18.21
C LEU A 239 22.12 9.74 19.22
N VAL A 240 21.17 8.88 19.57
CA VAL A 240 20.21 9.08 20.65
C VAL A 240 20.47 8.03 21.72
N GLU A 241 21.08 8.45 22.83
CA GLU A 241 21.23 7.61 24.01
C GLU A 241 20.01 7.81 24.92
N ILE A 242 19.36 6.69 25.25
CA ILE A 242 18.20 6.64 26.13
C ILE A 242 18.61 5.86 27.37
N SER A 243 18.66 6.56 28.51
CA SER A 243 19.00 5.99 29.82
C SER A 243 17.91 6.33 30.84
N LEU A 244 17.70 5.43 31.80
CA LEU A 244 16.85 5.70 32.97
C LEU A 244 17.66 6.53 33.96
N GLU A 245 17.04 7.56 34.54
CA GLU A 245 17.67 8.35 35.59
C GLU A 245 17.77 7.52 36.90
N ASP A 246 18.98 7.16 37.32
CA ASP A 246 19.23 6.47 38.59
C ASP A 246 18.94 7.41 39.77
N GLN A 247 17.82 7.21 40.47
CA GLN A 247 17.67 7.75 41.83
C GLN A 247 18.29 6.79 42.85
N LYS A 248 19.04 7.37 43.80
CA LYS A 248 19.54 6.70 45.01
C LYS A 248 18.41 5.93 45.73
N PRO A 249 18.73 4.79 46.37
CA PRO A 249 17.73 3.96 47.02
C PRO A 249 17.17 4.75 48.20
N THR A 250 15.91 5.18 48.08
CA THR A 250 15.15 5.62 49.24
C THR A 250 13.89 4.78 49.28
N ASP A 251 13.81 3.97 50.33
CA ASP A 251 12.76 3.00 50.60
C ASP A 251 11.36 3.53 50.30
N THR A 252 10.60 2.83 49.45
CA THR A 252 9.29 2.23 49.81
C THR A 252 8.62 1.54 48.61
N GLN A 253 8.54 0.21 48.72
CA GLN A 253 7.42 -0.68 48.33
C GLN A 253 6.70 -0.48 46.98
N THR A 254 6.96 -1.44 46.09
CA THR A 254 5.99 -2.22 45.29
C THR A 254 4.65 -1.55 44.97
N LYS A 255 4.63 -0.81 43.86
CA LYS A 255 3.45 -0.67 42.99
C LYS A 255 3.95 -0.83 41.56
N GLU A 256 3.22 -1.58 40.74
CA GLU A 256 3.42 -1.68 39.29
C GLU A 256 3.60 -0.25 38.73
N GLU A 257 4.79 0.06 38.22
CA GLU A 257 5.07 1.39 37.69
C GLU A 257 4.22 1.59 36.44
N GLU A 258 3.27 2.53 36.48
CA GLU A 258 2.51 2.92 35.29
C GLU A 258 3.52 3.37 34.21
N ASN A 259 3.35 2.88 32.97
CA ASN A 259 4.23 3.17 31.84
C ASN A 259 4.54 4.66 31.65
N ASP A 260 3.62 5.54 32.07
CA ASP A 260 3.72 6.99 31.97
C ASP A 260 4.73 7.62 32.96
N ASP A 261 5.01 6.97 34.08
CA ASP A 261 6.01 7.43 35.06
C ASP A 261 7.44 6.97 34.72
N LEU A 262 7.57 5.81 34.07
CA LEU A 262 8.84 5.35 33.48
C LEU A 262 9.27 6.26 32.31
N LEU A 263 8.34 6.68 31.45
CA LEU A 263 8.63 7.59 30.34
C LEU A 263 9.18 8.95 30.78
N LYS A 264 8.69 9.47 31.93
CA LYS A 264 9.16 10.74 32.51
C LYS A 264 10.59 10.67 33.07
N ARG A 265 11.09 9.46 33.40
CA ARG A 265 12.43 9.22 33.94
C ARG A 265 13.48 8.95 32.86
N LEU A 266 13.09 8.96 31.58
CA LEU A 266 14.01 8.74 30.46
C LEU A 266 14.78 10.01 30.15
N VAL A 267 16.10 9.93 30.16
CA VAL A 267 16.99 11.00 29.74
C VAL A 267 17.44 10.73 28.32
N PHE A 268 17.06 11.65 27.42
CA PHE A 268 17.46 11.65 26.01
C PHE A 268 18.70 12.52 25.83
N LYS A 269 19.86 11.88 25.68
CA LYS A 269 21.09 12.55 25.25
C LYS A 269 21.22 12.38 23.74
N MET A 270 21.44 13.49 23.05
CA MET A 270 21.58 13.51 21.60
C MET A 270 22.96 14.04 21.26
N ALA A 271 23.71 13.27 20.49
CA ALA A 271 24.97 13.70 19.90
C ALA A 271 24.79 13.77 18.39
N SER A 272 24.88 14.99 17.85
CA SER A 272 24.95 15.27 16.42
C SER A 272 26.33 15.89 16.17
N PRO A 273 27.20 15.25 15.36
CA PRO A 273 28.50 15.82 15.00
C PRO A 273 28.34 17.05 14.08
N THR A 274 27.19 17.19 13.41
CA THR A 274 26.93 18.27 12.45
C THR A 274 26.10 19.40 13.05
N THR A 275 26.53 20.63 12.75
CA THR A 275 25.68 21.82 12.84
C THR A 275 24.69 21.79 11.68
N LEU A 276 23.41 21.68 12.01
CA LEU A 276 22.35 21.70 11.02
C LEU A 276 22.36 23.00 10.21
N PRO A 277 21.96 22.95 8.92
CA PRO A 277 21.71 24.16 8.16
C PRO A 277 20.62 25.00 8.83
N GLU A 278 20.75 26.34 8.79
CA GLU A 278 19.78 27.27 9.41
C GLU A 278 18.34 27.11 8.91
N LYS A 279 18.14 26.44 7.76
CA LYS A 279 16.84 26.21 7.14
C LYS A 279 16.64 24.74 6.83
N ALA A 280 15.66 24.16 7.50
CA ALA A 280 15.18 22.82 7.25
C ALA A 280 14.36 22.73 5.94
N PRO A 281 14.24 21.51 5.36
CA PRO A 281 13.33 21.26 4.25
C PRO A 281 11.90 21.74 4.57
N ASN A 282 11.22 22.29 3.58
CA ASN A 282 9.86 22.81 3.72
C ASN A 282 8.87 21.72 4.13
N ALA A 283 9.12 20.46 3.73
CA ALA A 283 8.36 19.31 4.21
C ALA A 283 8.40 19.22 5.74
N LEU A 284 9.60 19.30 6.33
CA LEU A 284 9.79 19.18 7.78
C LEU A 284 9.15 20.35 8.51
N TYR A 285 9.36 21.57 8.02
CA TYR A 285 8.74 22.77 8.62
C TYR A 285 7.21 22.65 8.70
N LYS A 286 6.56 22.17 7.63
CA LYS A 286 5.11 21.93 7.64
C LYS A 286 4.69 20.80 8.59
N MET A 287 5.50 19.74 8.70
CA MET A 287 5.26 18.66 9.65
C MET A 287 5.32 19.16 11.09
N GLU A 288 6.34 19.94 11.44
CA GLU A 288 6.52 20.52 12.77
C GLU A 288 5.40 21.48 13.14
N LEU A 289 5.00 22.37 12.23
CA LEU A 289 3.85 23.26 12.44
C LEU A 289 2.55 22.49 12.75
N ALA A 290 2.32 21.36 12.06
CA ALA A 290 1.16 20.52 12.33
C ALA A 290 1.26 19.81 13.69
N LEU A 291 2.46 19.43 14.11
CA LEU A 291 2.71 18.79 15.41
C LEU A 291 2.63 19.76 16.59
N GLN A 292 2.97 21.03 16.38
CA GLN A 292 2.85 22.09 17.39
C GLN A 292 1.41 22.56 17.60
N ASN A 293 0.55 22.40 16.59
CA ASN A 293 -0.83 22.84 16.70
C ASN A 293 -1.63 21.89 17.61
N GLU A 294 -2.01 22.39 18.79
CA GLU A 294 -2.79 21.65 19.79
C GLU A 294 -4.27 21.53 19.44
N ASP A 295 -4.80 22.36 18.54
CA ASP A 295 -6.19 22.29 18.08
C ASP A 295 -6.46 21.08 17.19
N LEU A 296 -5.39 20.48 16.63
CA LEU A 296 -5.48 19.31 15.77
C LEU A 296 -5.47 18.02 16.58
N THR A 297 -6.45 17.15 16.36
CA THR A 297 -6.42 15.80 16.93
C THR A 297 -5.29 14.98 16.32
N ASP A 298 -4.79 13.98 17.07
CA ASP A 298 -3.70 13.12 16.58
C ASP A 298 -4.04 12.41 15.27
N THR A 299 -5.30 12.00 15.09
CA THR A 299 -5.79 11.42 13.83
C THR A 299 -5.71 12.39 12.66
N VAL A 300 -6.03 13.67 12.87
CA VAL A 300 -5.96 14.68 11.81
C VAL A 300 -4.51 14.97 11.45
N VAL A 301 -3.61 15.01 12.43
CA VAL A 301 -2.17 15.14 12.17
C VAL A 301 -1.65 13.95 11.38
N GLU A 302 -2.02 12.72 11.74
CA GLU A 302 -1.63 11.52 11.00
C GLU A 302 -2.06 11.60 9.53
N HIS A 303 -3.33 11.94 9.26
CA HIS A 303 -3.82 12.11 7.89
C HIS A 303 -3.13 13.26 7.16
N TYR A 304 -2.84 14.36 7.85
CA TYR A 304 -2.09 15.48 7.28
C TYR A 304 -0.66 15.06 6.90
N LEU A 305 0.04 14.30 7.74
CA LEU A 305 1.36 13.75 7.45
C LEU A 305 1.30 12.81 6.24
N ILE A 306 0.28 11.95 6.12
CA ILE A 306 0.08 11.08 4.95
C ILE A 306 -0.07 11.92 3.67
N CYS A 307 -0.97 12.91 3.66
CA CYS A 307 -1.18 13.80 2.52
C CYS A 307 0.10 14.55 2.13
N LEU A 308 0.85 15.04 3.13
CA LEU A 308 2.10 15.75 2.89
C LEU A 308 3.15 14.81 2.30
N LYS A 309 3.31 13.60 2.84
CA LYS A 309 4.21 12.59 2.28
C LYS A 309 3.84 12.26 0.83
N GLU A 310 2.56 12.12 0.53
CA GLU A 310 2.07 11.86 -0.83
C GLU A 310 2.37 13.04 -1.78
N GLU A 311 2.14 14.28 -1.36
CA GLU A 311 2.48 15.49 -2.12
C GLU A 311 3.98 15.49 -2.48
N TRP A 312 4.84 15.26 -1.49
CA TRP A 312 6.29 15.25 -1.69
C TRP A 312 6.76 14.05 -2.51
N MET A 313 6.15 12.87 -2.34
CA MET A 313 6.44 11.71 -3.16
C MET A 313 6.05 11.93 -4.61
N ASN A 314 4.95 12.65 -4.89
CA ASN A 314 4.57 13.04 -6.24
C ASN A 314 5.61 13.99 -6.86
N LYS A 315 6.16 14.94 -6.10
CA LYS A 315 7.30 15.78 -6.55
C LYS A 315 8.54 14.93 -6.86
N VAL A 316 8.83 13.94 -6.03
CA VAL A 316 9.91 12.96 -6.24
C VAL A 316 9.70 12.16 -7.54
N LYS A 317 8.49 11.67 -7.80
CA LYS A 317 8.14 10.97 -9.06
C LYS A 317 8.37 11.83 -10.29
N VAL A 318 7.93 13.10 -10.24
CA VAL A 318 8.13 14.07 -11.32
C VAL A 318 9.63 14.30 -11.56
N ARG A 319 10.40 14.53 -10.49
CA ARG A 319 11.85 14.70 -10.57
C ARG A 319 12.56 13.45 -11.09
N PHE A 320 12.16 12.25 -10.66
CA PHE A 320 12.73 10.99 -11.13
C PHE A 320 12.48 10.80 -12.63
N LYS A 321 11.24 10.99 -13.09
CA LYS A 321 10.90 10.95 -14.51
C LYS A 321 11.69 11.99 -15.30
N PHE A 322 11.80 13.21 -14.78
CA PHE A 322 12.52 14.28 -15.45
C PHE A 322 14.02 14.00 -15.58
N THR A 323 14.65 13.46 -14.53
CA THR A 323 16.12 13.24 -14.47
C THR A 323 16.56 11.92 -15.09
N LYS A 324 15.77 10.84 -14.96
CA LYS A 324 16.15 9.49 -15.45
C LYS A 324 15.56 9.14 -16.81
N ALA A 325 14.31 9.53 -17.09
CA ALA A 325 13.67 9.26 -18.39
C ALA A 325 13.89 10.40 -19.42
N GLY A 326 14.25 11.60 -18.96
CA GLY A 326 14.29 12.81 -19.78
C GLY A 326 15.52 13.04 -20.67
N GLY A 327 16.53 12.16 -20.66
CA GLY A 327 17.78 12.33 -21.43
C GLY A 327 18.74 13.41 -20.89
N ASN A 328 19.66 13.90 -21.74
CA ASN A 328 20.66 14.93 -21.41
C ASN A 328 19.99 16.28 -21.13
N ARG A 329 19.45 16.44 -19.92
CA ARG A 329 18.90 17.71 -19.43
C ARG A 329 19.93 18.46 -18.62
N THR A 330 19.95 19.77 -18.78
CA THR A 330 20.93 20.62 -18.09
C THR A 330 20.57 20.80 -16.62
N ALA A 331 21.55 21.19 -15.80
CA ALA A 331 21.32 21.56 -14.41
C ALA A 331 20.32 22.74 -14.28
N GLU A 332 20.30 23.63 -15.27
CA GLU A 332 19.35 24.76 -15.34
C GLU A 332 17.91 24.29 -15.51
N ASP A 333 17.67 23.30 -16.36
CA ASP A 333 16.32 22.76 -16.56
C ASP A 333 15.81 22.05 -15.30
N THR A 334 16.73 21.42 -14.56
CA THR A 334 16.42 20.84 -13.24
C THR A 334 16.07 21.93 -12.24
N LYS A 335 16.81 23.06 -12.23
CA LYS A 335 16.51 24.20 -11.35
C LYS A 335 15.16 24.84 -11.68
N LYS A 336 14.82 24.98 -12.96
CA LYS A 336 13.48 25.45 -13.42
C LYS A 336 12.38 24.50 -12.96
N LEU A 337 12.58 23.19 -13.08
CA LEU A 337 11.61 22.21 -12.58
C LEU A 337 11.41 22.36 -11.05
N MET A 338 12.50 22.46 -10.30
CA MET A 338 12.47 22.66 -8.84
C MET A 338 11.65 23.89 -8.45
N GLN A 339 11.79 25.00 -9.19
CA GLN A 339 10.99 26.20 -9.02
C GLN A 339 9.50 25.96 -9.31
N VAL A 340 9.16 25.21 -10.37
CA VAL A 340 7.76 24.90 -10.75
C VAL A 340 7.08 24.00 -9.73
N ILE A 341 7.77 22.99 -9.21
CA ILE A 341 7.22 22.09 -8.17
C ILE A 341 7.19 22.73 -6.77
N GLY A 342 7.68 23.97 -6.64
CA GLY A 342 7.73 24.70 -5.37
C GLY A 342 8.72 24.10 -4.36
N ALA A 343 9.79 23.46 -4.85
CA ALA A 343 10.87 22.93 -4.01
C ALA A 343 12.08 23.87 -4.04
N LYS A 344 12.61 24.21 -2.87
CA LYS A 344 13.80 25.05 -2.71
C LYS A 344 15.07 24.22 -2.86
N GLU A 345 16.22 24.89 -2.92
CA GLU A 345 17.52 24.21 -2.96
C GLU A 345 17.75 23.38 -1.68
N GLU A 346 17.26 23.86 -0.53
CA GLU A 346 17.23 23.18 0.77
C GLU A 346 16.49 21.83 0.75
N ASP A 347 15.52 21.65 -0.15
CA ASP A 347 14.73 20.42 -0.28
C ASP A 347 15.44 19.36 -1.16
N THR A 348 16.56 19.72 -1.79
CA THR A 348 17.29 18.83 -2.71
C THR A 348 17.79 17.54 -2.05
N PRO A 349 18.37 17.56 -0.83
CA PRO A 349 18.78 16.35 -0.12
C PRO A 349 17.59 15.41 0.13
N LEU A 350 16.47 15.94 0.64
CA LEU A 350 15.22 15.20 0.86
C LEU A 350 14.75 14.52 -0.43
N LEU A 351 14.63 15.29 -1.52
CA LEU A 351 14.18 14.72 -2.80
C LEU A 351 15.14 13.67 -3.36
N LYS A 352 16.45 13.81 -3.13
CA LYS A 352 17.44 12.81 -3.56
C LYS A 352 17.31 11.51 -2.76
N PHE A 353 17.11 11.61 -1.45
CA PHE A 353 16.90 10.46 -0.58
C PHE A 353 15.59 9.74 -0.91
N TRP A 354 14.48 10.48 -0.99
CA TRP A 354 13.15 9.89 -1.21
C TRP A 354 13.00 9.24 -2.59
N MET A 355 13.78 9.67 -3.60
CA MET A 355 13.88 8.96 -4.88
C MET A 355 14.33 7.50 -4.74
N GLN A 356 15.08 7.17 -3.68
CA GLN A 356 15.52 5.79 -3.43
C GLN A 356 14.38 4.89 -2.97
N GLY A 357 13.36 5.46 -2.32
CA GLY A 357 12.19 4.74 -1.82
C GLY A 357 11.03 4.63 -2.80
N LEU A 358 11.23 4.97 -4.07
CA LEU A 358 10.26 4.67 -5.15
C LEU A 358 10.18 3.16 -5.39
N SER A 359 8.95 2.67 -5.60
CA SER A 359 8.67 1.26 -5.94
C SER A 359 9.49 0.76 -7.14
N LEU A 360 9.90 -0.51 -7.08
CA LEU A 360 10.70 -1.13 -8.13
C LEU A 360 9.91 -1.20 -9.44
N GLN A 361 8.63 -1.56 -9.37
CA GLN A 361 7.70 -1.62 -10.50
C GLN A 361 7.60 -0.27 -11.20
N TYR A 362 7.39 0.82 -10.45
CA TYR A 362 7.32 2.17 -11.01
C TYR A 362 8.63 2.57 -11.69
N ARG A 363 9.77 2.34 -11.03
CA ARG A 363 11.09 2.68 -11.59
C ARG A 363 11.33 1.93 -12.89
N GLN A 364 11.04 0.63 -12.93
CA GLN A 364 11.23 -0.20 -14.10
C GLN A 364 10.31 0.23 -15.24
N HIS A 365 9.03 0.49 -14.97
CA HIS A 365 8.05 0.99 -15.93
C HIS A 365 8.48 2.33 -16.57
N ILE A 366 8.95 3.29 -15.77
CA ILE A 366 9.42 4.58 -16.30
C ILE A 366 10.66 4.41 -17.18
N LEU A 367 11.60 3.53 -16.78
CA LEU A 367 12.81 3.27 -17.54
C LEU A 367 12.52 2.54 -18.86
N THR A 368 11.63 1.54 -18.86
CA THR A 368 11.23 0.83 -20.09
C THR A 368 10.46 1.73 -21.04
N ALA A 369 9.49 2.51 -20.54
CA ALA A 369 8.76 3.48 -21.35
C ALA A 369 9.70 4.52 -22.00
N SER A 370 10.74 4.95 -21.28
CA SER A 370 11.73 5.90 -21.81
C SER A 370 12.62 5.31 -22.90
N LYS A 371 12.91 4.00 -22.84
CA LYS A 371 13.68 3.29 -23.88
C LYS A 371 12.86 3.05 -25.14
N SER A 372 11.55 2.79 -24.99
CA SER A 372 10.64 2.59 -26.13
C SER A 372 10.31 3.87 -26.89
N SER A 373 10.55 5.05 -26.29
CA SER A 373 10.30 6.35 -26.90
C SER A 373 11.52 6.97 -27.59
N ARG A 374 12.65 6.24 -27.66
CA ARG A 374 13.87 6.68 -28.35
C ARG A 374 14.06 5.99 -29.69
#